data_AF-A0A0F9AYE7-F1
#
_entry.id   AF-A0A0F9AYE7-F1
#
_cell.length_a   1.000
_cell.length_b   1.000
_cell.length_c   1.000
_cell.angle_alpha   90.00
_cell.angle_beta   90.00
_cell.angle_gamma   90.00
#
_symmetry.space_group_name_H-M   'P 1'
#
loop_
_entity.id
_entity.type
_entity.pdbx_description
1 polymer ?
#
loop_
_entity_poly.entity_id
_entity_poly.type
_entity_poly.pdbx_seq_one_letter_code
_entity_poly.pdbx_strand_id
1 'polypeptide(L)'
;MGITDKREDVDTTIQPNGQQKDYLVLSEAELAKGFVRPVRTRYIHVGIRPKYPLRDLTEEQEAARVEGHGYVKYERYPDSESPVSGRYWTQAQLDSGCGTSTTISSVIAGTYARDPEFYGATFCFGCKAHFPVGAKGEFTWDDGSKVGT
;
A
#
# COMPACT_ATOMS: atom_id res chain seq x y z
N MET A 1 3.63 3.81 21.22
CA MET A 1 2.55 3.61 20.24
C MET A 1 1.38 3.06 21.03
N GLY A 2 0.32 3.85 21.18
CA GLY A 2 -0.94 3.38 21.74
C GLY A 2 -1.84 2.76 20.67
N ILE A 3 -2.90 2.11 21.12
CA ILE A 3 -3.99 1.60 20.29
C ILE A 3 -5.31 1.96 20.95
N THR A 4 -6.35 2.19 20.16
CA THR A 4 -7.71 2.45 20.65
C THR A 4 -8.71 1.87 19.67
N ASP A 5 -9.87 1.41 20.15
CA ASP A 5 -11.00 1.00 19.32
C ASP A 5 -12.06 2.10 19.18
N LYS A 6 -11.82 3.27 19.79
CA LYS A 6 -12.69 4.45 19.72
C LYS A 6 -12.10 5.47 18.78
N ARG A 7 -12.85 5.80 17.73
CA ARG A 7 -12.38 6.68 16.66
C ARG A 7 -12.20 8.13 17.11
N GLU A 8 -13.03 8.57 18.05
CA GLU A 8 -12.98 9.89 18.67
C GLU A 8 -11.74 10.08 19.56
N ASP A 9 -11.17 8.99 20.08
CA ASP A 9 -10.03 9.02 21.01
C ASP A 9 -8.68 8.83 20.30
N VAL A 10 -8.67 8.57 18.98
CA VAL A 10 -7.42 8.28 18.26
C VAL A 10 -6.60 9.54 18.03
N ASP A 11 -5.41 9.59 18.64
CA ASP A 11 -4.43 10.64 18.38
C ASP A 11 -3.50 10.25 17.22
N THR A 12 -3.79 10.78 16.02
CA THR A 12 -2.99 10.52 14.82
C THR A 12 -1.77 11.43 14.67
N THR A 13 -1.36 12.14 15.73
CA THR A 13 -0.16 12.99 15.69
C THR A 13 1.06 12.15 15.32
N ILE A 14 1.81 12.59 14.32
CA ILE A 14 3.03 11.93 13.88
C ILE A 14 4.17 12.26 14.85
N GLN A 15 4.75 11.23 15.45
CA GLN A 15 5.88 11.32 16.35
C GLN A 15 7.20 11.50 15.59
N PRO A 16 8.30 11.89 16.25
CA PRO A 16 9.62 12.05 15.61
C PRO A 16 10.15 10.79 14.90
N ASN A 17 9.63 9.61 15.24
CA ASN A 17 9.97 8.34 14.59
C ASN A 17 9.11 8.02 13.36
N GLY A 18 8.18 8.91 12.98
CA GLY A 18 7.27 8.78 11.84
C GLY A 18 5.98 8.01 12.13
N GLN A 19 5.82 7.40 13.30
CA GLN A 19 4.60 6.68 13.66
C GLN A 19 3.53 7.63 14.20
N GLN A 20 2.26 7.27 14.03
CA GLN A 20 1.18 7.91 14.78
C GLN A 20 1.34 7.62 16.28
N LYS A 21 0.83 8.52 17.13
CA LYS A 21 0.81 8.30 18.58
C LYS A 21 -0.05 7.09 18.92
N ASP A 22 -1.27 7.08 18.39
CA ASP A 22 -2.24 6.00 18.53
C ASP A 22 -2.68 5.45 17.17
N TYR A 23 -3.02 4.17 17.13
CA TYR A 23 -3.63 3.52 15.97
C TYR A 23 -5.03 3.04 16.32
N LEU A 24 -5.99 3.36 15.47
CA LEU A 24 -7.33 2.81 15.57
C LEU A 24 -7.28 1.31 15.26
N VAL A 25 -7.93 0.48 16.06
CA VAL A 25 -8.08 -0.97 15.86
C VAL A 25 -9.54 -1.37 15.98
N LEU A 26 -9.86 -2.60 15.59
CA LEU A 26 -11.16 -3.17 15.93
C LEU A 26 -11.23 -3.51 17.43
N SER A 27 -12.42 -3.37 18.00
CA SER A 27 -12.68 -3.77 19.39
C SER A 27 -12.49 -5.28 19.56
N GLU A 28 -12.24 -5.72 20.80
CA GLU A 28 -12.13 -7.14 21.13
C GLU A 28 -13.39 -7.92 20.72
N ALA A 29 -14.57 -7.30 20.86
CA ALA A 29 -15.84 -7.89 20.46
C ALA A 29 -15.94 -8.10 18.94
N GLU A 30 -15.41 -7.19 18.12
CA GLU A 30 -15.33 -7.37 16.66
C GLU A 30 -14.32 -8.45 16.28
N LEU A 31 -13.16 -8.51 16.95
CA LEU A 31 -12.15 -9.55 16.72
C LEU A 31 -12.68 -10.94 17.12
N ALA A 32 -13.48 -11.03 18.19
CA ALA A 32 -14.10 -12.27 18.66
C ALA A 32 -15.08 -12.89 17.65
N LYS A 33 -15.55 -12.13 16.65
CA LYS A 33 -16.37 -12.67 15.54
C LYS A 33 -15.59 -13.55 14.56
N GLY A 34 -14.28 -13.72 14.75
CA GLY A 34 -13.40 -14.57 13.94
C GLY A 34 -12.75 -13.84 12.77
N PHE A 35 -11.77 -14.44 12.11
CA PHE A 35 -11.02 -13.80 11.02
C PHE A 35 -11.47 -14.25 9.64
N VAL A 36 -11.47 -13.33 8.66
CA VAL A 36 -11.80 -13.60 7.25
C VAL A 36 -10.54 -13.86 6.41
N ARG A 37 -9.37 -13.46 6.91
CA ARG A 37 -8.04 -13.77 6.36
C ARG A 37 -7.15 -14.35 7.46
N PRO A 38 -6.07 -15.09 7.11
CA PRO A 38 -5.04 -15.46 8.08
C PRO A 38 -4.43 -14.24 8.76
N VAL A 39 -4.16 -14.34 10.06
CA VAL A 39 -3.42 -13.30 10.80
C VAL A 39 -1.99 -13.27 10.29
N ARG A 40 -1.57 -12.11 9.79
CA ARG A 40 -0.21 -11.85 9.30
C ARG A 40 0.35 -10.65 10.02
N THR A 41 1.54 -10.79 10.58
CA THR A 41 2.18 -9.75 11.39
C THR A 41 3.29 -9.02 10.65
N ARG A 42 3.60 -9.43 9.41
CA ARG A 42 4.74 -8.93 8.64
C ARG A 42 4.32 -8.59 7.22
N TYR A 43 4.67 -7.39 6.76
CA TYR A 43 4.52 -6.97 5.36
C TYR A 43 5.78 -6.27 4.86
N ILE A 44 5.89 -6.12 3.54
CA ILE A 44 7.06 -5.57 2.84
C ILE A 44 6.64 -4.32 2.06
N HIS A 45 7.40 -3.23 2.18
CA HIS A 45 7.18 -2.02 1.36
C HIS A 45 7.75 -2.22 -0.03
N VAL A 46 6.89 -2.64 -0.95
CA VAL A 46 7.24 -2.87 -2.34
C VAL A 46 6.97 -1.66 -3.23
N GLY A 47 6.47 -0.53 -2.73
CA GLY A 47 6.22 0.64 -3.56
C GLY A 47 5.07 0.44 -4.56
N ILE A 48 4.90 1.42 -5.45
CA ILE A 48 3.87 1.32 -6.49
C ILE A 48 4.30 0.33 -7.57
N ARG A 49 3.35 -0.49 -8.02
CA ARG A 49 3.62 -1.57 -8.98
C ARG A 49 2.60 -1.56 -10.11
N PRO A 50 3.02 -1.83 -11.36
CA PRO A 50 2.10 -2.06 -12.47
C PRO A 50 1.17 -3.24 -12.17
N LYS A 51 -0.08 -3.13 -12.61
CA LYS A 51 -1.07 -4.21 -12.60
C LYS A 51 -0.94 -5.07 -13.85
N TYR A 52 -0.57 -4.47 -14.97
CA TYR A 52 -0.43 -5.10 -16.29
C TYR A 52 1.02 -5.06 -16.79
N PRO A 53 1.36 -5.92 -17.79
CA PRO A 53 2.69 -5.91 -18.38
C PRO A 53 3.09 -4.54 -18.92
N LEU A 54 4.34 -4.17 -18.67
CA LEU A 54 4.95 -2.97 -19.23
C LEU A 54 5.51 -3.26 -20.63
N ARG A 55 5.42 -2.27 -21.51
CA ARG A 55 6.16 -2.23 -22.78
C ARG A 55 7.01 -0.97 -22.86
N ASP A 56 7.99 -1.00 -23.76
CA ASP A 56 8.73 0.19 -24.15
C ASP A 56 7.81 1.22 -24.81
N LEU A 57 8.23 2.48 -24.71
CA LEU A 57 7.57 3.58 -25.39
C LEU A 57 7.83 3.46 -26.90
N THR A 58 6.90 3.93 -27.72
CA THR A 58 7.16 4.08 -29.17
C THR A 58 7.95 5.37 -29.40
N GLU A 59 8.67 5.50 -30.52
CA GLU A 59 9.43 6.71 -30.85
C GLU A 59 8.59 7.99 -30.76
N GLU A 60 7.32 7.92 -31.18
CA GLU A 60 6.37 9.04 -31.05
C GLU A 60 6.01 9.35 -29.59
N GLN A 61 5.81 8.33 -28.75
CA GLN A 61 5.52 8.51 -27.32
C GLN A 61 6.75 9.01 -26.56
N GLU A 62 7.95 8.56 -26.97
CA GLU A 62 9.21 9.07 -26.45
C GLU A 62 9.33 10.56 -26.80
N ALA A 63 9.26 10.92 -28.08
CA ALA A 63 9.37 12.31 -28.52
C ALA A 63 8.30 13.23 -27.91
N ALA A 64 7.04 12.80 -27.84
CA ALA A 64 5.92 13.66 -27.42
C ALA A 64 5.71 13.76 -25.90
N ARG A 65 6.22 12.81 -25.10
CA ARG A 65 5.93 12.76 -23.65
C ARG A 65 7.18 12.62 -22.76
N VAL A 66 8.37 12.40 -23.32
CA VAL A 66 9.62 12.38 -22.55
C VAL A 66 10.14 13.79 -22.27
N GLU A 67 9.80 14.77 -23.12
CA GLU A 67 10.25 16.15 -22.93
C GLU A 67 9.61 16.76 -21.67
N GLY A 68 10.32 16.65 -20.54
CA GLY A 68 9.96 17.22 -19.23
C GLY A 68 9.42 16.24 -18.18
N HIS A 69 9.00 15.02 -18.53
CA HIS A 69 8.32 14.11 -17.58
C HIS A 69 9.06 12.81 -17.22
N GLY A 70 10.09 12.40 -17.98
CA GLY A 70 10.96 11.27 -17.62
C GLY A 70 10.28 9.89 -17.61
N TYR A 71 9.27 9.68 -18.46
CA TYR A 71 8.64 8.37 -18.63
C TYR A 71 9.57 7.38 -19.34
N VAL A 72 9.55 6.12 -18.90
CA VAL A 72 10.42 5.05 -19.41
C VAL A 72 9.65 3.82 -19.89
N LYS A 73 8.41 3.62 -19.42
CA LYS A 73 7.57 2.48 -19.79
C LYS A 73 6.11 2.90 -19.91
N TYR A 74 5.36 2.13 -20.69
CA TYR A 74 3.90 2.25 -20.77
C TYR A 74 3.23 0.93 -20.38
N GLU A 75 2.24 1.03 -19.50
CA GLU A 75 1.37 -0.05 -19.08
C GLU A 75 0.07 0.05 -19.87
N ARG A 76 -0.17 -0.90 -20.78
CA ARG A 76 -1.42 -0.94 -21.55
C ARG A 76 -2.52 -1.59 -20.71
N TYR A 77 -3.66 -0.93 -20.63
CA TYR A 77 -4.85 -1.50 -19.98
C TYR A 77 -5.65 -2.33 -20.99
N PRO A 78 -6.32 -3.39 -20.53
CA PRO A 78 -7.19 -4.18 -21.39
C PRO A 78 -8.39 -3.36 -21.86
N ASP A 79 -8.98 -3.73 -22.99
CA ASP A 79 -10.12 -3.01 -23.58
C ASP A 79 -11.34 -2.95 -22.64
N SER A 80 -11.42 -3.86 -21.66
CA SER A 80 -12.43 -3.85 -20.59
C SER A 80 -12.33 -2.63 -19.65
N GLU A 81 -11.19 -1.94 -19.60
CA GLU A 81 -11.00 -0.71 -18.80
C GLU A 81 -11.13 0.58 -19.65
N SER A 82 -11.64 0.46 -20.88
CA SER A 82 -11.98 1.59 -21.74
C SER A 82 -12.93 2.59 -21.03
N PRO A 83 -12.74 3.91 -21.18
CA PRO A 83 -11.85 4.58 -22.15
C PRO A 83 -10.40 4.75 -21.69
N VAL A 84 -10.02 4.28 -20.50
CA VAL A 84 -8.65 4.47 -19.99
C VAL A 84 -7.73 3.43 -20.63
N SER A 85 -6.89 3.87 -21.56
CA SER A 85 -6.07 3.00 -22.40
C SER A 85 -4.79 2.48 -21.71
N GLY A 86 -4.30 3.18 -20.69
CA GLY A 86 -3.08 2.79 -20.00
C GLY A 86 -2.48 3.88 -19.12
N ARG A 87 -1.26 3.62 -18.63
CA ARG A 87 -0.49 4.51 -17.75
C ARG A 87 0.98 4.56 -18.13
N TYR A 88 1.56 5.74 -18.08
CA TYR A 88 3.00 5.94 -18.20
C TYR A 88 3.70 5.83 -16.85
N TRP A 89 4.90 5.26 -16.85
CA TRP A 89 5.72 5.00 -15.67
C TRP A 89 7.07 5.68 -15.80
N THR A 90 7.52 6.35 -14.74
CA THR A 90 8.90 6.83 -14.62
C THR A 90 9.77 5.77 -13.93
N GLN A 91 11.09 5.84 -14.13
CA GLN A 91 12.01 4.90 -13.50
C GLN A 91 11.93 5.00 -11.96
N ALA A 92 11.84 6.22 -11.42
CA ALA A 92 11.68 6.45 -9.98
C ALA A 92 10.40 5.81 -9.39
N GLN A 93 9.32 5.72 -10.17
CA GLN A 93 8.11 5.02 -9.74
C GLN A 93 8.32 3.49 -9.70
N LEU A 94 8.98 2.93 -10.71
CA LEU A 94 9.27 1.50 -10.78
C LEU A 94 10.25 1.06 -9.68
N ASP A 95 11.19 1.93 -9.33
CA ASP A 95 12.18 1.70 -8.27
C ASP A 95 11.67 2.11 -6.88
N SER A 96 10.41 2.55 -6.77
CA SER A 96 9.81 2.89 -5.48
C SER A 96 9.66 1.66 -4.58
N GLY A 97 9.55 1.92 -3.27
CA GLY A 97 9.51 0.90 -2.22
C GLY A 97 10.90 0.59 -1.67
N CYS A 98 11.06 0.66 -0.34
CA CYS A 98 12.38 0.44 0.27
C CYS A 98 12.73 -1.04 0.49
N GLY A 99 11.82 -1.97 0.20
CA GLY A 99 12.00 -3.40 0.46
C GLY A 99 12.06 -3.78 1.94
N THR A 100 11.95 -2.79 2.84
CA THR A 100 11.98 -3.05 4.29
C THR A 100 10.72 -3.78 4.68
N SER A 101 10.90 -4.78 5.54
CA SER A 101 9.78 -5.43 6.18
C SER A 101 9.44 -4.79 7.52
N THR A 102 8.15 -4.58 7.75
CA THR A 102 7.63 -4.03 8.99
C THR A 102 6.81 -5.09 9.71
N THR A 103 7.08 -5.26 11.01
CA THR A 103 6.30 -6.13 11.89
C THR A 103 5.32 -5.31 12.70
N ILE A 104 4.06 -5.75 12.75
CA ILE A 104 2.97 -5.12 13.50
C ILE A 104 2.56 -5.98 14.71
N SER A 105 1.88 -5.34 15.67
CA SER A 105 1.33 -6.05 16.83
C SER A 105 0.20 -7.00 16.42
N SER A 106 -0.06 -8.00 17.26
CA SER A 106 -1.14 -8.97 17.05
C SER A 106 -2.52 -8.32 16.92
N VAL A 107 -2.76 -7.18 17.60
CA VAL A 107 -4.05 -6.48 17.54
C VAL A 107 -4.27 -5.77 16.20
N ILE A 108 -3.24 -5.11 15.66
CA ILE A 108 -3.30 -4.51 14.31
C ILE A 108 -3.40 -5.63 13.25
N ALA A 109 -2.63 -6.70 13.43
CA ALA A 109 -2.70 -7.87 12.55
C ALA A 109 -4.10 -8.53 12.57
N GLY A 110 -4.70 -8.64 13.75
CA GLY A 110 -6.07 -9.13 13.93
C GLY A 110 -7.10 -8.22 13.28
N THR A 111 -6.88 -6.90 13.30
CA THR A 111 -7.74 -5.93 12.62
C THR A 111 -7.75 -6.17 11.11
N TYR A 112 -6.57 -6.27 10.45
CA TYR A 112 -6.50 -6.66 9.04
C TYR A 112 -7.09 -8.04 8.76
N ALA A 113 -6.90 -9.00 9.66
CA ALA A 113 -7.39 -10.37 9.49
C ALA A 113 -8.93 -10.44 9.56
N ARG A 114 -9.56 -9.57 10.36
CA ARG A 114 -11.01 -9.45 10.49
C ARG A 114 -11.64 -8.57 9.41
N ASP A 115 -11.02 -7.43 9.14
CA ASP A 115 -11.46 -6.44 8.16
C ASP A 115 -10.25 -5.95 7.35
N PRO A 116 -9.96 -6.60 6.20
CA PRO A 116 -8.79 -6.27 5.40
C PRO A 116 -8.75 -4.82 4.93
N GLU A 117 -9.90 -4.19 4.69
CA GLU A 117 -10.00 -2.84 4.12
C GLU A 117 -10.06 -1.74 5.21
N PHE A 118 -9.94 -2.11 6.50
CA PHE A 118 -10.08 -1.20 7.63
C PHE A 118 -9.15 0.02 7.57
N TYR A 119 -7.92 -0.18 7.06
CA TYR A 119 -6.92 0.88 6.94
C TYR A 119 -6.75 1.31 5.49
N GLY A 120 -6.59 2.63 5.26
CA GLY A 120 -6.22 3.18 3.96
C GLY A 120 -4.70 3.30 3.73
N ALA A 121 -3.90 3.26 4.80
CA ALA A 121 -2.45 3.31 4.75
C ALA A 121 -1.82 2.57 5.94
N THR A 122 -0.57 2.14 5.80
CA THR A 122 0.20 1.53 6.89
C THR A 122 1.63 2.08 6.95
N PHE A 123 2.24 1.98 8.12
CA PHE A 123 3.58 2.50 8.40
C PHE A 123 4.68 1.61 7.80
N CYS A 124 5.70 2.22 7.20
CA CYS A 124 6.93 1.56 6.80
C CYS A 124 8.06 1.89 7.77
N PHE A 125 8.65 0.88 8.42
CA PHE A 125 9.76 1.06 9.35
C PHE A 125 11.03 1.64 8.70
N GLY A 126 11.33 1.24 7.46
CA GLY A 126 12.51 1.70 6.73
C GLY A 126 12.39 3.17 6.33
N CYS A 127 11.25 3.56 5.75
CA CYS A 127 10.99 4.93 5.31
C CYS A 127 10.57 5.87 6.44
N LYS A 128 10.12 5.34 7.58
CA LYS A 128 9.52 6.10 8.69
C LYS A 128 8.33 6.97 8.24
N ALA A 129 7.48 6.43 7.39
CA ALA A 129 6.30 7.12 6.85
C ALA A 129 5.19 6.11 6.53
N HIS A 130 3.95 6.60 6.43
CA HIS A 130 2.79 5.81 6.02
C HIS A 130 2.60 5.89 4.52
N PHE A 131 2.28 4.75 3.90
CA PHE A 131 1.99 4.65 2.47
C PHE A 131 0.67 3.92 2.25
N PRO A 132 0.00 4.13 1.11
CA PRO A 132 -1.29 3.51 0.83
C PRO A 132 -1.27 1.98 0.88
N VAL A 133 -2.35 1.37 1.38
CA VAL A 133 -2.64 -0.07 1.26
C VAL A 133 -3.83 -0.28 0.31
N GLY A 134 -4.24 -1.52 0.10
CA GLY A 134 -5.32 -1.92 -0.80
C GLY A 134 -4.82 -2.41 -2.15
N ALA A 135 -5.75 -2.59 -3.09
CA ALA A 135 -5.45 -3.17 -4.41
C ALA A 135 -4.37 -2.40 -5.20
N LYS A 136 -4.27 -1.08 -4.98
CA LYS A 136 -3.25 -0.20 -5.57
C LYS A 136 -2.19 0.25 -4.55
N GLY A 137 -2.19 -0.36 -3.37
CA GLY A 137 -1.28 -0.04 -2.27
C GLY A 137 0.15 -0.51 -2.51
N GLU A 138 1.05 -0.01 -1.67
CA GLU A 138 2.49 -0.16 -1.80
C GLU A 138 3.07 -1.34 -1.02
N PHE A 139 2.23 -2.14 -0.37
CA PHE A 139 2.67 -3.22 0.51
C PHE A 139 2.15 -4.58 0.09
N THR A 140 2.97 -5.60 0.32
CA THR A 140 2.58 -7.01 0.19
C THR A 140 2.84 -7.77 1.48
N TRP A 141 2.01 -8.77 1.74
CA TRP A 141 2.30 -9.82 2.71
C TRP A 141 3.43 -10.73 2.22
N ASP A 142 3.92 -11.61 3.09
CA ASP A 142 5.01 -12.55 2.75
C ASP A 142 4.67 -13.53 1.61
N ASP A 143 3.38 -13.79 1.38
CA ASP A 143 2.88 -14.62 0.27
C ASP A 143 2.72 -13.83 -1.05
N GLY A 144 3.07 -12.54 -1.06
CA GLY A 144 2.98 -11.65 -2.22
C GLY A 144 1.59 -11.02 -2.43
N SER A 145 0.57 -11.40 -1.66
CA SER A 145 -0.75 -10.76 -1.72
C SER A 145 -0.70 -9.33 -1.17
N LYS A 146 -1.60 -8.45 -1.64
CA LYS A 146 -1.63 -7.05 -1.22
C LYS A 146 -2.12 -6.91 0.23
N VAL A 147 -1.45 -6.04 0.98
CA VAL A 147 -1.99 -5.58 2.27
C VAL A 147 -3.22 -4.74 1.98
N GLY A 148 -4.31 -4.95 2.71
CA GLY A 148 -5.53 -4.17 2.52
C GLY A 148 -6.57 -4.79 1.57
N THR A 149 -6.56 -6.11 1.31
CA THR A 149 -7.43 -6.81 0.33
C THR A 149 -7.86 -8.21 0.77
#